data_AF-A0A1Y1QZY4-F1
#
_entry.id   AF-A0A1Y1QZY4-F1
#
_cell.length_a   1.000
_cell.length_b   1.000
_cell.length_c   1.000
_cell.angle_alpha   90.00
_cell.angle_beta   90.00
_cell.angle_gamma   90.00
#
_symmetry.space_group_name_H-M   'P 1'
#
loop_
_entity.id
_entity.type
_entity.pdbx_description
1 polymer ?
#
loop_
_entity_poly.entity_id
_entity_poly.type
_entity_poly.pdbx_seq_one_letter_code
_entity_poly.pdbx_strand_id
1 'polypeptide(L)'
;MTDLLDVNVWLALVDKRHIHHPAASRYWADATVSSRAFCRVTANGFLRLSTHASAMPNPLSPHEAWIIYRQFLTLPIICWLPEPAGLDDQYCALSCTPGFAHHLWTDAYLAAFAMTSHCRLVSFNGDFKRFTGLNFTHLKL
;
A
#
# COMPACT_ATOMS: atom_id res chain seq x y z
N MET A 1 4.56 8.61 -13.18
CA MET A 1 3.38 8.51 -12.27
C MET A 1 3.82 7.71 -11.06
N THR A 2 3.44 8.12 -9.85
CA THR A 2 3.85 7.42 -8.63
C THR A 2 2.83 6.34 -8.29
N ASP A 3 3.33 5.17 -7.91
CA ASP A 3 2.51 4.07 -7.40
C ASP A 3 2.40 4.15 -5.87
N LEU A 4 1.19 4.34 -5.34
CA LEU A 4 0.93 4.20 -3.90
C LEU A 4 0.73 2.71 -3.60
N LEU A 5 1.61 2.13 -2.79
CA LEU A 5 1.54 0.70 -2.50
C LEU A 5 0.76 0.46 -1.22
N ASP A 6 -0.18 -0.47 -1.27
CA ASP A 6 -0.84 -1.03 -0.11
C ASP A 6 0.17 -1.83 0.75
N VAL A 7 -0.14 -2.00 2.04
CA VAL A 7 0.72 -2.68 3.01
C VAL A 7 1.03 -4.13 2.60
N ASN A 8 0.08 -4.83 1.99
CA ASN A 8 0.29 -6.22 1.56
C ASN A 8 1.40 -6.34 0.49
N VAL A 9 1.65 -5.30 -0.30
CA VAL A 9 2.73 -5.28 -1.29
C VAL A 9 4.08 -5.11 -0.59
N TRP A 10 4.18 -4.18 0.37
CA TRP A 10 5.39 -4.00 1.16
C TRP A 10 5.77 -5.27 1.93
N LEU A 11 4.79 -5.93 2.55
CA LEU A 11 5.02 -7.21 3.25
C LEU A 11 5.51 -8.30 2.30
N ALA A 12 4.89 -8.43 1.13
CA ALA A 12 5.30 -9.41 0.13
C ALA A 12 6.70 -9.13 -0.44
N LEU A 13 7.15 -7.87 -0.49
CA LEU A 13 8.51 -7.51 -0.92
C LEU A 13 9.58 -7.95 0.08
N VAL A 14 9.29 -7.81 1.39
CA VAL A 14 10.28 -8.11 2.44
C VAL A 14 10.32 -9.59 2.83
N ASP A 15 9.17 -10.27 2.82
CA ASP A 15 9.08 -11.67 3.20
C ASP A 15 9.23 -12.58 1.98
N LYS A 16 10.43 -13.14 1.80
CA LYS A 16 10.75 -14.09 0.72
C LYS A 16 9.91 -15.37 0.74
N ARG A 17 9.32 -15.71 1.88
CA ARG A 17 8.44 -16.89 2.05
C ARG A 17 6.98 -16.55 1.83
N HIS A 18 6.64 -15.27 1.64
CA HIS A 18 5.29 -14.83 1.35
C HIS A 18 4.83 -15.39 0.00
N ILE A 19 3.60 -15.90 -0.07
CA ILE A 19 3.06 -16.49 -1.30
C ILE A 19 3.07 -15.50 -2.48
N HIS A 20 2.86 -14.21 -2.19
CA HIS A 20 2.91 -13.12 -3.16
C HIS A 20 4.32 -12.59 -3.49
N HIS A 21 5.39 -13.09 -2.85
CA HIS A 21 6.75 -12.60 -3.06
C HIS A 21 7.22 -12.64 -4.53
N PRO A 22 6.95 -13.71 -5.31
CA PRO A 22 7.34 -13.73 -6.72
C PRO A 22 6.68 -12.62 -7.55
N ALA A 23 5.37 -12.40 -7.34
CA ALA A 23 4.63 -11.35 -8.03
C ALA A 23 5.09 -9.95 -7.61
N ALA A 24 5.32 -9.74 -6.31
CA ALA A 24 5.85 -8.48 -5.79
C ALA A 24 7.25 -8.17 -6.33
N SER A 25 8.12 -9.18 -6.40
CA SER A 25 9.48 -9.05 -6.95
C SER A 25 9.46 -8.71 -8.44
N ARG A 26 8.57 -9.33 -9.23
CA ARG A 26 8.37 -8.97 -10.63
C ARG A 26 7.89 -7.53 -10.79
N TYR A 27 6.92 -7.11 -9.97
CA TYR A 27 6.47 -5.72 -9.93
C TYR A 27 7.58 -4.75 -9.55
N TRP A 28 8.45 -5.13 -8.61
CA TRP A 28 9.59 -4.31 -8.19
C TRP A 28 10.63 -4.14 -9.31
N ALA A 29 10.85 -5.18 -10.10
CA ALA A 29 11.78 -5.17 -11.24
C ALA A 29 11.22 -4.49 -12.51
N ASP A 30 9.94 -4.13 -12.54
CA ASP A 30 9.33 -3.47 -13.69
C ASP A 30 9.91 -2.06 -13.88
N ALA A 31 10.68 -1.89 -14.96
CA ALA A 31 11.34 -0.64 -15.32
C ALA A 31 10.36 0.46 -15.78
N THR A 32 9.11 0.12 -16.09
CA THR A 32 8.08 1.11 -16.44
C THR A 32 7.54 1.84 -15.21
N VAL A 33 7.76 1.31 -14.00
CA VAL A 33 7.35 1.91 -12.74
C VAL A 33 8.44 2.85 -12.23
N SER A 34 8.22 4.16 -12.41
CA SER A 34 9.21 5.19 -12.07
C SER A 34 9.42 5.39 -10.57
N SER A 35 8.36 5.28 -9.77
CA SER A 35 8.39 5.58 -8.34
C SER A 35 7.30 4.85 -7.58
N ARG A 36 7.60 4.52 -6.32
CA ARG A 36 6.71 3.81 -5.39
C ARG A 36 6.62 4.62 -4.10
N ALA A 37 5.47 4.66 -3.46
CA ALA A 37 5.26 5.54 -2.33
C ALA A 37 4.75 4.84 -1.08
N PHE A 38 5.28 5.29 0.06
CA PHE A 38 4.62 5.17 1.35
C PHE A 38 3.74 6.38 1.61
N CYS A 39 2.62 6.15 2.29
CA CYS A 39 1.93 7.17 3.08
C CYS A 39 1.97 6.74 4.56
N ARG A 40 1.46 7.58 5.47
CA ARG A 40 1.47 7.27 6.90
C ARG A 40 0.75 5.96 7.24
N VAL A 41 -0.38 5.71 6.61
CA VAL A 41 -1.18 4.49 6.85
C VAL A 41 -0.42 3.23 6.43
N THR A 42 0.21 3.23 5.25
CA THR A 42 0.94 2.05 4.75
C THR A 42 2.26 1.84 5.49
N ALA A 43 2.91 2.92 5.95
CA ALA A 43 4.09 2.82 6.83
C ALA A 43 3.74 2.26 8.21
N ASN A 44 2.68 2.76 8.86
CA ASN A 44 2.23 2.22 10.15
C ASN A 44 1.74 0.78 10.01
N GLY A 45 1.04 0.47 8.91
CA GLY A 45 0.64 -0.88 8.56
C GLY A 45 1.83 -1.82 8.40
N PHE A 46 2.88 -1.37 7.70
CA PHE A 46 4.10 -2.15 7.51
C PHE A 46 4.76 -2.46 8.85
N LEU A 47 4.99 -1.44 9.69
CA LEU A 47 5.58 -1.63 11.02
C LEU A 47 4.75 -2.58 11.88
N ARG A 48 3.42 -2.42 11.92
CA ARG A 48 2.52 -3.24 12.72
C ARG A 48 2.47 -4.70 12.26
N LEU A 49 2.30 -4.92 10.96
CA LEU A 49 2.07 -6.25 10.42
C LEU A 49 3.37 -7.04 10.27
N SER A 50 4.48 -6.38 9.93
CA SER A 50 5.76 -7.06 9.81
C SER A 50 6.28 -7.59 11.16
N THR A 51 5.82 -7.02 12.28
CA THR A 51 6.14 -7.47 13.64
C THR A 51 5.06 -8.35 14.26
N HIS A 52 4.09 -8.83 13.49
CA HIS A 52 2.96 -9.61 14.01
C HIS A 52 2.95 -11.05 13.48
N ALA A 53 3.02 -12.03 14.38
CA ALA A 53 3.15 -13.44 14.02
C ALA A 53 1.96 -13.99 13.19
N SER A 54 0.78 -13.41 13.31
CA SER A 54 -0.37 -13.84 12.49
C SER A 54 -0.30 -13.34 11.04
N ALA A 55 0.53 -12.34 10.76
CA ALA A 55 0.67 -11.73 9.43
C ALA A 55 1.97 -12.17 8.74
N MET A 56 3.03 -12.45 9.51
CA MET A 56 4.29 -12.97 9.02
C MET A 56 4.69 -14.22 9.80
N PRO A 57 4.95 -15.38 9.13
CA PRO A 57 5.38 -16.60 9.81
C PRO A 57 6.68 -16.45 10.61
N ASN A 58 7.54 -15.51 10.22
CA ASN A 58 8.74 -15.12 10.94
C ASN A 58 8.70 -13.60 11.13
N PRO A 59 7.97 -13.11 12.15
CA PRO A 59 7.81 -11.68 12.34
C PRO A 59 9.15 -11.03 12.67
N LEU A 60 9.35 -9.82 12.16
CA LEU A 60 10.47 -8.97 12.50
C LEU A 60 10.36 -8.50 13.95
N SER A 61 11.49 -8.21 14.58
CA SER A 61 11.52 -7.33 15.74
C SER A 61 11.15 -5.90 15.32
N PRO A 62 10.61 -5.06 16.24
CA PRO A 62 10.36 -3.65 15.95
C PRO A 62 11.60 -2.90 15.43
N HIS A 63 12.79 -3.26 15.90
CA HIS A 63 14.04 -2.66 15.44
C HIS A 63 14.36 -3.01 13.99
N GLU A 64 14.23 -4.28 13.60
CA GLU A 64 14.41 -4.73 12.20
C GLU A 64 13.38 -4.07 11.27
N ALA A 65 12.12 -3.97 11.69
CA ALA A 65 11.08 -3.31 10.90
C ALA A 65 11.43 -1.83 10.63
N TRP A 66 11.93 -1.10 11.62
CA TRP A 66 12.39 0.29 11.44
C TRP A 66 13.60 0.40 10.52
N ILE A 67 14.57 -0.52 10.63
CA ILE A 67 15.73 -0.55 9.73
C ILE A 67 15.26 -0.71 8.29
N ILE A 68 14.42 -1.71 8.01
CA ILE A 68 13.95 -2.01 6.66
C ILE A 68 13.12 -0.84 6.10
N TYR A 69 12.20 -0.29 6.90
CA TYR A 69 11.41 0.87 6.50
C TYR A 69 12.30 2.06 6.12
N ARG A 70 13.32 2.38 6.93
CA ARG A 70 14.26 3.47 6.63
C ARG A 70 15.12 3.16 5.41
N GLN A 71 15.54 1.92 5.21
CA GLN A 71 16.26 1.50 4.01
C GLN A 71 15.44 1.75 2.74
N PHE A 72 14.14 1.43 2.73
CA PHE A 72 13.28 1.78 1.61
C PHE A 72 13.31 3.28 1.31
N LEU A 73 13.20 4.13 2.33
CA LEU A 73 13.22 5.59 2.16
C LEU A 73 14.56 6.14 1.66
N THR A 74 15.66 5.38 1.72
CA THR A 74 16.94 5.77 1.12
C THR A 74 17.02 5.51 -0.39
N LEU A 75 16.11 4.70 -0.94
CA LEU A 75 16.11 4.38 -2.36
C LEU A 75 15.54 5.55 -3.18
N PRO A 76 16.19 5.95 -4.29
CA PRO A 76 15.74 7.08 -5.10
C PRO A 76 14.39 6.85 -5.79
N ILE A 77 13.96 5.59 -5.88
CA ILE A 77 12.67 5.17 -6.45
C ILE A 77 11.53 5.18 -5.43
N ILE A 78 11.80 5.54 -4.18
CA ILE A 78 10.81 5.56 -3.09
C ILE A 78 10.49 7.00 -2.70
N CYS A 79 9.20 7.31 -2.61
CA CYS A 79 8.69 8.60 -2.18
C CYS A 79 7.92 8.47 -0.86
N TRP A 80 8.04 9.49 -0.01
CA TRP A 80 7.10 9.70 1.09
C TRP A 80 6.03 10.69 0.65
N LEU A 81 4.77 10.28 0.67
CA LEU A 81 3.65 11.15 0.34
C LEU A 81 2.96 11.64 1.63
N PRO A 82 2.94 12.97 1.88
CA PRO A 82 2.08 13.55 2.91
C PRO A 82 0.61 13.45 2.48
N GLU A 83 -0.29 13.58 3.44
CA GLU A 83 -1.73 13.58 3.14
C GLU A 83 -2.09 14.76 2.22
N PRO A 84 -2.77 14.50 1.08
CA PRO A 84 -3.11 15.56 0.12
C PRO A 84 -4.26 16.43 0.64
N ALA A 85 -4.28 17.70 0.25
CA ALA A 85 -5.41 18.57 0.52
C ALA A 85 -6.69 18.06 -0.17
N GLY A 86 -7.84 18.17 0.49
CA GLY A 86 -9.12 17.70 -0.04
C GLY A 86 -9.33 16.18 0.05
N LEU A 87 -8.49 15.45 0.81
CA LEU A 87 -8.69 14.03 1.06
C LEU A 87 -10.07 13.74 1.65
N ASP A 88 -10.49 14.49 2.67
CA ASP A 88 -11.73 14.20 3.42
C ASP A 88 -12.99 14.21 2.53
N ASP A 89 -13.07 15.13 1.58
CA ASP A 89 -14.19 15.20 0.64
C ASP A 89 -14.24 13.94 -0.24
N GLN A 90 -13.09 13.55 -0.80
CA GLN A 90 -12.98 12.34 -1.62
C GLN A 90 -13.21 11.08 -0.78
N TYR A 91 -12.71 11.04 0.45
CA TYR A 91 -12.86 9.90 1.35
C TYR A 91 -14.32 9.72 1.76
N CYS A 92 -14.99 10.81 2.14
CA CYS A 92 -16.42 10.84 2.44
C CYS A 92 -17.25 10.36 1.25
N ALA A 93 -16.94 10.82 0.03
CA ALA A 93 -17.63 10.39 -1.18
C ALA A 93 -17.53 8.86 -1.42
N LEU A 94 -16.40 8.24 -1.07
CA LEU A 94 -16.21 6.79 -1.19
C LEU A 94 -16.81 6.01 -0.01
N SER A 95 -16.84 6.58 1.20
CA SER A 95 -17.29 5.87 2.41
C SER A 95 -18.77 6.03 2.73
N CYS A 96 -19.43 7.05 2.20
CA CYS A 96 -20.86 7.32 2.44
C CYS A 96 -21.78 6.65 1.41
N THR A 97 -21.24 5.76 0.56
CA THR A 97 -22.05 5.00 -0.41
C THR A 97 -22.92 3.94 0.29
N PRO A 98 -24.14 3.65 -0.20
CA PRO A 98 -24.96 2.58 0.34
C PRO A 98 -24.23 1.22 0.39
N GLY A 99 -24.31 0.54 1.53
CA GLY A 99 -23.67 -0.77 1.73
C GLY A 99 -22.18 -0.73 2.07
N PHE A 100 -21.63 0.44 2.47
CA PHE A 100 -20.26 0.54 2.94
C PHE A 100 -20.02 -0.33 4.19
N ALA A 101 -19.07 -1.26 4.09
CA ALA A 101 -18.75 -2.19 5.17
C ALA A 101 -17.59 -1.66 6.04
N HIS A 102 -17.68 -1.89 7.35
CA HIS A 102 -16.71 -1.40 8.34
C HIS A 102 -15.25 -1.82 8.08
N HIS A 103 -14.99 -2.94 7.41
CA HIS A 103 -13.62 -3.36 7.10
C HIS A 103 -12.97 -2.54 5.96
N LEU A 104 -13.74 -1.73 5.22
CA LEU A 104 -13.26 -0.98 4.06
C LEU A 104 -12.69 0.39 4.40
N TRP A 105 -12.73 0.84 5.66
CA TRP A 105 -12.27 2.18 6.02
C TRP A 105 -10.84 2.47 5.56
N THR A 106 -9.92 1.51 5.72
CA THR A 106 -8.53 1.68 5.27
C THR A 106 -8.42 1.66 3.75
N ASP A 107 -9.14 0.77 3.07
CA ASP A 107 -9.14 0.69 1.61
C ASP A 107 -9.73 1.96 0.98
N ALA A 108 -10.84 2.46 1.51
CA ALA A 108 -11.43 3.71 1.03
C ALA A 108 -10.50 4.92 1.29
N TYR A 109 -9.75 4.93 2.40
CA TYR A 109 -8.75 5.96 2.66
C TYR A 109 -7.64 5.92 1.60
N LEU A 110 -7.08 4.73 1.32
CA LEU A 110 -6.00 4.59 0.34
C LEU A 110 -6.47 4.87 -1.09
N ALA A 111 -7.71 4.51 -1.42
CA ALA A 111 -8.33 4.85 -2.69
C ALA A 111 -8.48 6.37 -2.84
N ALA A 112 -9.05 7.05 -1.83
CA ALA A 112 -9.18 8.50 -1.82
C ALA A 112 -7.81 9.19 -1.92
N PHE A 113 -6.82 8.74 -1.14
CA PHE A 113 -5.46 9.25 -1.18
C PHE A 113 -4.86 9.16 -2.59
N ALA A 114 -4.96 7.99 -3.22
CA ALA A 114 -4.43 7.77 -4.57
C ALA A 114 -5.14 8.65 -5.60
N MET A 115 -6.47 8.81 -5.51
CA MET A 115 -7.24 9.67 -6.41
C MET A 115 -6.84 11.14 -6.25
N THR A 116 -6.78 11.66 -5.02
CA THR A 116 -6.44 13.07 -4.75
C THR A 116 -4.98 13.38 -5.05
N SER A 117 -4.08 12.41 -4.90
CA SER A 117 -2.64 12.56 -5.22
C SER A 117 -2.28 12.20 -6.67
N HIS A 118 -3.27 11.90 -7.52
CA HIS A 118 -3.06 11.41 -8.90
C HIS A 118 -2.06 10.24 -9.01
N CYS A 119 -2.08 9.36 -8.00
CA CYS A 119 -1.25 8.16 -7.94
C CYS A 119 -2.04 6.96 -8.46
N ARG A 120 -1.32 5.92 -8.87
CA ARG A 120 -1.90 4.61 -9.11
C ARG A 120 -1.79 3.78 -7.83
N LEU A 121 -2.89 3.21 -7.38
CA LEU A 121 -2.85 2.30 -6.24
C LEU A 121 -2.43 0.90 -6.71
N VAL A 122 -1.55 0.25 -5.97
CA VAL A 122 -1.10 -1.12 -6.22
C VAL A 122 -1.35 -1.98 -5.00
N SER A 123 -2.07 -3.09 -5.16
CA SER A 123 -2.40 -4.01 -4.06
C SER A 123 -2.61 -5.44 -4.57
N PHE A 124 -2.43 -6.42 -3.69
CA PHE A 124 -2.92 -7.79 -3.89
C PHE A 124 -4.42 -7.93 -3.55
N ASN A 125 -5.00 -6.99 -2.80
CA ASN A 125 -6.43 -6.99 -2.48
C ASN A 125 -7.25 -6.55 -3.70
N GLY A 126 -8.14 -7.43 -4.16
CA GLY A 126 -9.02 -7.15 -5.29
C GLY A 126 -10.17 -6.19 -4.95
N ASP A 127 -10.44 -5.94 -3.66
CA ASP A 127 -11.56 -5.13 -3.21
C ASP A 127 -11.50 -3.69 -3.71
N PHE A 128 -10.31 -3.16 -4.02
CA PHE A 128 -10.12 -1.83 -4.59
C PHE A 128 -10.84 -1.59 -5.93
N LYS A 129 -11.21 -2.66 -6.66
CA LYS A 129 -12.01 -2.56 -7.90
C LYS A 129 -13.38 -1.91 -7.69
N ARG A 130 -13.88 -1.87 -6.45
CA ARG A 130 -15.16 -1.25 -6.11
C ARG A 130 -15.13 0.28 -6.18
N PHE A 131 -13.96 0.90 -6.07
CA PHE A 131 -13.83 2.35 -6.07
C PHE A 131 -13.76 2.89 -7.50
N THR A 132 -14.90 3.28 -8.05
CA THR A 132 -15.00 3.88 -9.38
C THR A 132 -14.10 5.10 -9.52
N GLY A 133 -13.34 5.17 -10.62
CA GLY A 133 -12.41 6.28 -10.88
C GLY A 133 -11.01 6.10 -10.28
N LEU A 134 -10.78 5.09 -9.45
CA LEU A 134 -9.45 4.76 -8.94
C LEU A 134 -8.57 4.18 -10.07
N ASN A 135 -7.39 4.77 -10.28
CA ASN A 135 -6.34 4.14 -11.08
C ASN A 135 -5.71 3.02 -10.25
N PHE A 136 -6.05 1.76 -10.58
CA PHE A 136 -5.71 0.60 -9.76
C PHE A 136 -4.98 -0.48 -10.56
N THR A 137 -3.89 -1.01 -10.00
CA THR A 137 -3.22 -2.23 -10.46
C THR A 137 -3.38 -3.34 -9.44
N HIS A 138 -4.16 -4.37 -9.82
CA HIS A 138 -4.30 -5.59 -9.04
C HIS A 138 -3.14 -6.54 -9.34
N LEU A 139 -2.23 -6.73 -8.39
CA LEU A 139 -1.20 -7.76 -8.50
C LEU A 139 -1.84 -9.13 -8.26
N LYS A 140 -1.54 -10.08 -9.16
CA LYS A 140 -2.00 -11.47 -9.08
C LYS A 140 -0.81 -12.37 -8.75
N LEU A 141 -1.11 -13.48 -8.06
CA LEU A 141 -0.19 -14.61 -7.87
C LEU A 141 0.36 -15.11 -9.21
#